data_AF-A0A0F9PMW1-F1
#
_entry.id   AF-A0A0F9PMW1-F1
#
_cell.length_a   1.000
_cell.length_b   1.000
_cell.length_c   1.000
_cell.angle_alpha   90.00
_cell.angle_beta   90.00
_cell.angle_gamma   90.00
#
_symmetry.space_group_name_H-M   'P 1'
#
loop_
_entity.id
_entity.type
_entity.pdbx_description
1 polymer ?
#
loop_
_entity_poly.entity_id
_entity_poly.type
_entity_poly.pdbx_seq_one_letter_code
_entity_poly.pdbx_strand_id
1 'polypeptide(L)'
;MKLKRNKFVSLPLAFLLMMFSVNLYAKERRGAKLQITKKNGILLAGELITVKENSLLLLNTEGWDVSVGIADIKVIRVIKKSKVWTGAGLGFLICGGSVAMYNHLFFKGNHDPELKHIFTPFLGLIGGVAGALAGGFIGASAGRDNSIQIEGRPDLEIRETLEYLRKKARIRDYPRTEKIPIYRDISIGLYLGYSTMDSRLYKRWYDMWWQGGDAWAEVSYLLGLQVQYFFKNRNSGFSFDLFSQTLKEHGFFYSRPELYSWREDVGFAYFFSFNYDFRFFPNREKNFNPYLSLGYVFLKIEKSNYEEKQLYWPKKNIPIKLGVGLRYKIKDKFFMNSAFYYLPAYKFSSARIGLEYVF
;
A
#
# COMPACT_ATOMS: atom_id res chain seq x y z
N MET A 1 -38.87 -1.72 26.16
CA MET A 1 -37.87 -0.89 26.88
C MET A 1 -36.98 -0.19 25.83
N LYS A 2 -37.15 1.12 25.60
CA LYS A 2 -36.42 1.88 24.55
C LYS A 2 -35.02 2.28 25.07
N LEU A 3 -33.97 1.59 24.65
CA LEU A 3 -32.60 1.99 24.96
C LEU A 3 -32.27 3.33 24.24
N LYS A 4 -31.96 4.37 25.02
CA LYS A 4 -31.55 5.71 24.55
C LYS A 4 -30.31 5.58 23.63
N ARG A 5 -30.53 5.80 22.32
CA ARG A 5 -29.61 5.60 21.18
C ARG A 5 -28.31 6.43 21.19
N ASN A 6 -28.08 7.31 22.17
CA ASN A 6 -27.02 8.32 22.09
C ASN A 6 -25.73 8.01 22.88
N LYS A 7 -25.68 6.92 23.65
CA LYS A 7 -24.50 6.60 24.51
C LYS A 7 -23.42 5.73 23.85
N PHE A 8 -23.71 5.11 22.70
CA PHE A 8 -22.74 4.21 22.04
C PHE A 8 -21.71 4.93 21.17
N VAL A 9 -22.01 6.15 20.71
CA VAL A 9 -21.10 6.93 19.85
C VAL A 9 -19.96 7.59 20.64
N SER A 10 -20.17 7.87 21.93
CA SER A 10 -19.16 8.54 22.76
C SER A 10 -17.97 7.65 23.13
N LEU A 11 -18.16 6.33 23.20
CA LEU A 11 -17.13 5.39 23.68
C LEU A 11 -15.98 5.18 22.65
N PRO A 12 -16.27 4.94 21.35
CA PRO A 12 -15.23 4.90 20.32
C PRO A 12 -14.55 6.26 20.15
N LEU A 13 -15.29 7.36 20.29
CA LEU A 13 -14.75 8.71 20.16
C LEU A 13 -13.78 9.03 21.31
N ALA A 14 -14.16 8.72 22.55
CA ALA A 14 -13.28 8.87 23.71
C ALA A 14 -12.02 7.99 23.58
N PHE A 15 -12.17 6.76 23.07
CA PHE A 15 -11.05 5.87 22.78
C PHE A 15 -10.10 6.44 21.71
N LEU A 16 -10.65 6.97 20.60
CA LEU A 16 -9.88 7.65 19.56
C LEU A 16 -9.13 8.87 20.14
N LEU A 17 -9.81 9.70 20.92
CA LEU A 17 -9.19 10.88 21.56
C LEU A 17 -8.06 10.49 22.52
N MET A 18 -8.25 9.43 23.32
CA MET A 18 -7.20 8.90 24.20
C MET A 18 -6.02 8.30 23.42
N MET A 19 -6.27 7.64 22.28
CA MET A 19 -5.22 7.13 21.40
C MET A 19 -4.42 8.25 20.73
N PHE A 20 -5.06 9.37 20.38
CA PHE A 20 -4.39 10.51 19.75
C PHE A 20 -3.65 11.43 20.74
N SER A 21 -4.11 11.55 21.98
CA SER A 21 -3.47 12.43 22.97
C SER A 21 -2.05 12.00 23.35
N VAL A 22 -1.72 10.71 23.24
CA VAL A 22 -0.38 10.17 23.53
C VAL A 22 0.71 10.76 22.63
N ASN A 23 0.36 11.25 21.43
CA ASN A 23 1.34 11.83 20.49
C ASN A 23 1.60 13.34 20.71
N LEU A 24 0.86 14.02 21.59
CA LEU A 24 0.99 15.48 21.81
C LEU A 24 2.01 15.85 22.88
N TYR A 25 2.53 14.90 23.65
CA TYR A 25 3.65 15.18 24.55
C TYR A 25 4.88 15.48 23.68
N ALA A 26 5.40 16.70 23.79
CA ALA A 26 6.63 17.15 23.15
C ALA A 26 7.81 16.33 23.71
N LYS A 27 7.94 15.10 23.21
CA LYS A 27 8.91 14.13 23.66
C LYS A 27 10.28 14.61 23.19
N GLU A 28 11.19 14.82 24.14
CA GLU A 28 12.59 15.05 23.83
C GLU A 28 13.05 14.05 22.78
N ARG A 29 13.58 14.56 21.67
CA ARG A 29 14.06 13.70 20.59
C ARG A 29 15.20 12.86 21.15
N ARG A 30 15.01 11.55 21.16
CA ARG A 30 16.09 10.60 21.42
C ARG A 30 16.68 10.15 20.09
N GLY A 31 18.00 10.09 20.04
CA GLY A 31 18.75 9.48 18.96
C GLY A 31 18.53 7.96 18.90
N ALA A 32 18.99 7.35 17.81
CA ALA A 32 19.03 5.90 17.70
C ALA A 32 20.07 5.31 18.66
N LYS A 33 19.74 4.17 19.28
CA LYS A 33 20.70 3.37 20.02
C LYS A 33 21.60 2.62 19.04
N LEU A 34 22.90 2.78 19.17
CA LEU A 34 23.91 2.12 18.35
C LEU A 34 24.77 1.20 19.20
N GLN A 35 25.21 0.12 18.58
CA GLN A 35 26.31 -0.72 19.04
C GLN A 35 27.38 -0.72 17.94
N ILE A 36 28.52 -0.11 18.22
CA ILE A 36 29.65 0.02 17.29
C ILE A 36 30.70 -1.00 17.67
N THR A 37 31.14 -1.79 16.69
CA THR A 37 32.33 -2.63 16.79
C THR A 37 33.48 -1.91 16.11
N LYS A 38 34.51 -1.54 16.87
CA LYS A 38 35.75 -0.98 16.33
C LYS A 38 36.57 -2.06 15.63
N LYS A 39 37.50 -1.66 14.77
CA LYS A 39 38.46 -2.56 14.08
C LYS A 39 39.32 -3.37 15.06
N ASN A 40 39.64 -2.79 16.21
CA ASN A 40 40.35 -3.47 17.30
C ASN A 40 39.47 -4.42 18.14
N GLY A 41 38.21 -4.64 17.77
CA GLY A 41 37.28 -5.54 18.46
C GLY A 41 36.50 -4.92 19.63
N ILE A 42 36.84 -3.70 20.07
CA ILE A 42 36.12 -3.03 21.16
C ILE A 42 34.66 -2.76 20.74
N LEU A 43 33.72 -3.11 21.63
CA LEU A 43 32.30 -2.84 21.48
C LEU A 43 31.92 -1.58 22.28
N LEU A 44 31.35 -0.59 21.61
CA LEU A 44 30.79 0.62 22.23
C LEU A 44 29.29 0.66 22.02
N ALA A 45 28.51 0.91 23.07
CA ALA A 45 27.06 1.04 22.99
C ALA A 45 26.64 2.42 23.48
N GLY A 46 25.71 3.07 22.78
CA GLY A 46 25.28 4.41 23.16
C GLY A 46 24.15 4.97 22.31
N GLU A 47 23.62 6.12 22.70
CA GLU A 47 22.66 6.89 21.90
C GLU A 47 23.39 7.82 20.93
N LEU A 48 23.00 7.82 19.66
CA LEU A 48 23.58 8.71 18.66
C LEU A 48 23.14 10.16 18.87
N ILE A 49 24.06 11.02 19.30
CA ILE A 49 23.82 12.45 19.48
C ILE A 49 23.88 13.18 18.15
N THR A 50 25.00 13.06 17.42
CA THR A 50 25.24 13.72 16.13
C THR A 50 26.22 12.92 15.25
N VAL A 51 26.18 13.19 13.94
CA VAL A 51 27.05 12.58 12.93
C VAL A 51 27.87 13.68 12.26
N LYS A 52 29.16 13.75 12.61
CA LYS A 52 30.15 14.62 11.97
C LYS A 52 30.66 13.96 10.68
N GLU A 53 31.50 14.67 9.93
CA GLU A 53 32.04 14.19 8.65
C GLU A 53 32.90 12.94 8.83
N ASN A 54 33.80 12.94 9.82
CA ASN A 54 34.76 11.85 10.08
C ASN A 54 34.55 11.14 11.41
N SER A 55 33.48 11.45 12.15
CA SER A 55 33.21 10.84 13.46
C SER A 55 31.74 10.80 13.85
N LEU A 56 31.41 9.88 14.75
CA LEU A 56 30.10 9.74 15.39
C LEU A 56 30.21 10.17 16.86
N LEU A 57 29.30 11.03 17.32
CA LEU A 57 29.20 11.39 18.73
C LEU A 57 28.08 10.56 19.38
N LEU A 58 28.45 9.74 20.36
CA LEU A 58 27.54 8.88 21.11
C LEU A 58 27.46 9.32 22.57
N LEU A 59 26.28 9.21 23.17
CA LEU A 59 26.10 9.22 24.62
C LEU A 59 26.25 7.78 25.12
N ASN A 60 27.30 7.47 25.87
CA ASN A 60 27.51 6.13 26.43
C ASN A 60 26.39 5.79 27.46
N THR A 61 26.25 4.51 27.81
CA THR A 61 25.35 4.06 28.90
C THR A 61 25.69 4.66 30.25
N GLU A 62 26.94 5.05 30.45
CA GLU A 62 27.44 5.74 31.65
C GLU A 62 27.16 7.25 31.66
N GLY A 63 26.58 7.81 30.59
CA GLY A 63 26.12 9.20 30.55
C GLY A 63 27.16 10.22 30.08
N TRP A 64 28.34 9.80 29.64
CA TRP A 64 29.36 10.68 29.04
C TRP A 64 29.44 10.53 27.52
N ASP A 65 29.96 11.58 26.87
CA ASP A 65 30.03 11.69 25.41
C ASP A 65 31.30 11.01 24.85
N VAL A 66 31.11 10.15 23.84
CA VAL A 66 32.17 9.42 23.15
C VAL A 66 32.21 9.81 21.68
N SER A 67 33.34 10.33 21.21
CA SER A 67 33.57 10.53 19.78
C SER A 67 34.30 9.32 19.20
N VAL A 68 33.71 8.69 18.18
CA VAL A 68 34.29 7.53 17.49
C VAL A 68 34.61 7.92 16.05
N GLY A 69 35.88 7.85 15.66
CA GLY A 69 36.31 8.10 14.28
C GLY A 69 35.79 7.03 13.33
N ILE A 70 35.31 7.42 12.14
CA ILE A 70 34.72 6.50 11.15
C ILE A 70 35.75 5.49 10.65
N ALA A 71 37.01 5.92 10.52
CA ALA A 71 38.12 5.06 10.11
C ALA A 71 38.36 3.87 11.07
N ASP A 72 37.97 4.01 12.34
CA ASP A 72 38.14 2.99 13.37
C ASP A 72 36.95 2.01 13.44
N ILE A 73 35.88 2.26 12.69
CA ILE A 73 34.64 1.49 12.77
C ILE A 73 34.69 0.32 11.81
N LYS A 74 34.40 -0.89 12.34
CA LYS A 74 34.21 -2.10 11.56
C LYS A 74 32.74 -2.32 11.19
N VAL A 75 31.86 -2.33 12.19
CA VAL A 75 30.42 -2.56 12.03
C VAL A 75 29.63 -1.61 12.93
N ILE A 76 28.53 -1.05 12.41
CA ILE A 76 27.54 -0.29 13.15
C ILE A 76 26.25 -1.08 13.20
N ARG A 77 25.80 -1.48 14.39
CA ARG A 77 24.48 -2.08 14.59
C ARG A 77 23.52 -1.05 15.16
N VAL A 78 22.48 -0.72 14.41
CA VAL A 78 21.38 0.15 14.85
C VAL A 78 20.36 -0.70 15.58
N ILE A 79 20.30 -0.54 16.90
CA ILE A 79 19.39 -1.28 17.77
C ILE A 79 17.99 -0.69 17.63
N LYS A 80 17.06 -1.47 17.08
CA LYS A 80 15.66 -1.06 16.89
C LYS A 80 14.80 -1.61 18.01
N LYS A 81 13.79 -0.85 18.40
CA LYS A 81 12.74 -1.38 19.27
C LYS A 81 11.91 -2.39 18.48
N SER A 82 11.64 -3.54 19.08
CA SER A 82 10.68 -4.49 18.54
C SER A 82 9.34 -3.80 18.29
N LYS A 83 8.77 -4.04 17.11
CA LYS A 83 7.43 -3.56 16.73
C LYS A 83 6.42 -4.70 16.62
N VAL A 84 6.73 -5.86 17.19
CA VAL A 84 5.87 -7.06 17.13
C VAL A 84 4.48 -6.75 17.66
N TRP A 85 4.38 -6.20 18.87
CA TRP A 85 3.09 -5.88 19.49
C TRP A 85 2.30 -4.82 18.73
N THR A 86 2.96 -3.78 18.21
CA THR A 86 2.29 -2.77 17.38
C THR A 86 1.78 -3.37 16.08
N GLY A 87 2.60 -4.20 15.43
CA GLY A 87 2.20 -4.90 14.21
C GLY A 87 1.04 -5.86 14.46
N ALA A 88 1.09 -6.64 15.54
CA ALA A 88 0.03 -7.56 15.92
C ALA A 88 -1.28 -6.83 16.26
N GLY A 89 -1.23 -5.75 17.04
CA GLY A 89 -2.41 -4.95 17.34
C GLY A 89 -3.07 -4.36 16.10
N LEU A 90 -2.27 -3.80 15.18
CA LEU A 90 -2.78 -3.27 13.91
C LEU A 90 -3.36 -4.38 13.02
N GLY A 91 -2.65 -5.51 12.91
CA GLY A 91 -3.11 -6.66 12.14
C GLY A 91 -4.43 -7.22 12.67
N PHE A 92 -4.57 -7.30 14.00
CA PHE A 92 -5.81 -7.72 14.66
C PHE A 92 -6.98 -6.81 14.30
N LEU A 93 -6.80 -5.49 14.44
CA LEU A 93 -7.86 -4.53 14.18
C LEU A 93 -8.28 -4.51 12.70
N ILE A 94 -7.31 -4.57 11.78
CA ILE A 94 -7.59 -4.55 10.34
C ILE A 94 -8.32 -5.82 9.92
N CYS A 95 -7.79 -7.00 10.27
CA CYS A 95 -8.38 -8.26 9.82
C CYS A 95 -9.68 -8.58 10.59
N GLY A 96 -9.69 -8.39 11.90
CA GLY A 96 -10.89 -8.63 12.69
C GLY A 96 -12.03 -7.66 12.36
N GLY A 97 -11.71 -6.37 12.19
CA GLY A 97 -12.68 -5.35 11.80
C GLY A 97 -13.24 -5.58 10.39
N SER A 98 -12.37 -5.91 9.42
CA SER A 98 -12.81 -6.17 8.04
C SER A 98 -13.65 -7.44 7.92
N VAL A 99 -13.28 -8.53 8.60
CA VAL A 99 -14.08 -9.78 8.61
C VAL A 99 -15.43 -9.55 9.27
N ALA A 100 -15.48 -8.87 10.42
CA ALA A 100 -16.74 -8.54 11.08
C ALA A 100 -17.64 -7.64 10.20
N MET A 101 -17.05 -6.65 9.54
CA MET A 101 -17.76 -5.74 8.63
C MET A 101 -18.26 -6.48 7.38
N TYR A 102 -17.44 -7.33 6.77
CA TYR A 102 -17.82 -8.16 5.64
C TYR A 102 -19.00 -9.07 6.02
N ASN A 103 -18.92 -9.76 7.16
CA ASN A 103 -20.01 -10.61 7.63
C ASN A 103 -21.31 -9.82 7.83
N HIS A 104 -21.21 -8.61 8.40
CA HIS A 104 -22.38 -7.74 8.62
C HIS A 104 -23.06 -7.31 7.31
N LEU A 105 -22.27 -6.95 6.29
CA LEU A 105 -22.77 -6.41 5.02
C LEU A 105 -23.32 -7.48 4.08
N PHE A 106 -22.65 -8.64 3.98
CA PHE A 106 -22.97 -9.64 2.96
C PHE A 106 -23.93 -10.73 3.46
N PHE A 107 -23.97 -11.02 4.77
CA PHE A 107 -24.97 -11.94 5.33
C PHE A 107 -26.26 -11.20 5.71
N LYS A 108 -26.95 -10.67 4.70
CA LYS A 108 -28.31 -10.09 4.81
C LYS A 108 -29.44 -11.12 4.53
N GLY A 109 -29.13 -12.42 4.51
CA GLY A 109 -30.14 -13.47 4.34
C GLY A 109 -31.03 -13.65 5.58
N ASN A 110 -32.19 -14.30 5.42
CA ASN A 110 -33.20 -14.68 6.44
C ASN A 110 -32.68 -15.65 7.51
N HIS A 111 -31.39 -15.65 7.82
CA HIS A 111 -30.86 -16.42 8.92
C HIS A 111 -31.31 -15.81 10.24
N ASP A 112 -31.54 -16.70 11.22
CA ASP A 112 -31.96 -16.35 12.56
C ASP A 112 -31.13 -15.17 13.10
N PRO A 113 -31.78 -14.05 13.47
CA PRO A 113 -31.11 -12.89 14.04
C PRO A 113 -30.17 -13.25 15.18
N GLU A 114 -30.52 -14.24 16.00
CA GLU A 114 -29.72 -14.67 17.15
C GLU A 114 -28.37 -15.25 16.73
N LEU A 115 -28.35 -16.13 15.71
CA LEU A 115 -27.12 -16.72 15.18
C LEU A 115 -26.16 -15.65 14.65
N LYS A 116 -26.69 -14.61 13.98
CA LYS A 116 -25.86 -13.52 13.42
C LYS A 116 -25.12 -12.74 14.51
N HIS A 117 -25.75 -12.52 15.66
CA HIS A 117 -25.14 -11.80 16.78
C HIS A 117 -23.99 -12.56 17.46
N ILE A 118 -24.01 -13.89 17.41
CA ILE A 118 -22.96 -14.75 17.98
C ILE A 118 -21.84 -14.98 16.95
N PHE A 119 -22.20 -15.29 15.69
CA PHE A 119 -21.22 -15.64 14.66
C PHE A 119 -20.35 -14.46 14.21
N THR A 120 -20.91 -13.25 14.13
CA THR A 120 -20.17 -12.06 13.66
C THR A 120 -18.97 -11.72 14.53
N PRO A 121 -19.08 -11.57 15.87
CA PRO A 121 -17.93 -11.30 16.72
C PRO A 121 -16.96 -12.48 16.76
N PHE A 122 -17.44 -13.72 16.66
CA PHE A 122 -16.59 -14.91 16.64
C PHE A 122 -15.71 -14.96 15.39
N LEU A 123 -16.28 -14.75 14.20
CA LEU A 123 -15.52 -14.65 12.95
C LEU A 123 -14.57 -13.45 12.95
N GLY A 124 -15.01 -12.31 13.51
CA GLY A 124 -14.15 -11.15 13.72
C GLY A 124 -12.96 -11.45 14.64
N LEU A 125 -13.15 -12.26 15.69
CA LEU A 125 -12.07 -12.67 16.59
C LEU A 125 -11.08 -13.61 15.89
N ILE A 126 -11.56 -14.62 15.15
CA ILE A 126 -10.70 -15.53 14.37
C ILE A 126 -9.89 -14.73 13.34
N GLY A 127 -10.56 -13.86 12.57
CA GLY A 127 -9.91 -12.97 11.61
C GLY A 127 -8.91 -12.04 12.29
N GLY A 128 -9.24 -11.52 13.48
CA GLY A 128 -8.37 -10.72 14.31
C GLY A 128 -7.11 -11.48 14.73
N VAL A 129 -7.23 -12.69 15.27
CA VAL A 129 -6.08 -13.51 15.70
C VAL A 129 -5.17 -13.82 14.50
N ALA A 130 -5.73 -14.23 13.36
CA ALA A 130 -4.96 -14.47 12.14
C ALA A 130 -4.22 -13.20 11.69
N GLY A 131 -4.92 -12.05 11.70
CA GLY A 131 -4.32 -10.76 11.42
C GLY A 131 -3.23 -10.35 12.40
N ALA A 132 -3.40 -10.65 13.69
CA ALA A 132 -2.43 -10.36 14.74
C ALA A 132 -1.13 -11.13 14.54
N LEU A 133 -1.23 -12.41 14.18
CA LEU A 133 -0.06 -13.23 13.86
C LEU A 133 0.69 -12.65 12.65
N ALA A 134 -0.02 -12.41 11.54
CA ALA A 134 0.57 -11.83 10.33
C ALA A 134 1.20 -10.45 10.60
N GLY A 135 0.47 -9.57 11.29
CA GLY A 135 0.94 -8.26 11.70
C GLY A 135 2.13 -8.34 12.65
N GLY A 136 2.14 -9.31 13.57
CA GLY A 136 3.23 -9.59 14.49
C GLY A 136 4.51 -9.96 13.77
N PHE A 137 4.46 -10.83 12.76
CA PHE A 137 5.61 -11.16 11.90
C PHE A 137 6.14 -9.96 11.13
N ILE A 138 5.25 -9.15 10.54
CA ILE A 138 5.64 -7.91 9.85
C ILE A 138 6.29 -6.93 10.84
N GLY A 139 5.75 -6.83 12.05
CA GLY A 139 6.27 -6.06 13.16
C GLY A 139 7.65 -6.54 13.64
N ALA A 140 7.85 -7.85 13.74
CA ALA A 140 9.13 -8.49 14.08
C ALA A 140 10.19 -8.12 13.05
N SER A 141 9.88 -8.33 11.78
CA SER A 141 10.76 -7.98 10.65
C SER A 141 11.07 -6.48 10.63
N ALA A 142 10.10 -5.61 10.96
CA ALA A 142 10.35 -4.17 11.08
C ALA A 142 11.24 -3.76 12.25
N GLY A 143 11.23 -4.56 13.32
CA GLY A 143 11.98 -4.33 14.54
C GLY A 143 13.38 -4.96 14.54
N ARG A 144 13.79 -5.69 13.49
CA ARG A 144 15.12 -6.30 13.43
C ARG A 144 16.21 -5.24 13.38
N ASP A 145 17.25 -5.46 14.15
CA ASP A 145 18.44 -4.62 14.16
C ASP A 145 19.09 -4.59 12.78
N ASN A 146 19.58 -3.42 12.38
CA ASN A 146 20.31 -3.26 11.12
C ASN A 146 21.80 -3.19 11.43
N SER A 147 22.57 -4.18 10.98
CA SER A 147 24.03 -4.14 10.98
C SER A 147 24.56 -3.62 9.66
N ILE A 148 25.38 -2.58 9.71
CA ILE A 148 26.01 -1.96 8.56
C ILE A 148 27.52 -2.12 8.73
N GLN A 149 28.15 -2.88 7.83
CA GLN A 149 29.60 -3.02 7.79
C GLN A 149 30.18 -1.77 7.12
N ILE A 150 31.09 -1.07 7.79
CA ILE A 150 31.77 0.13 7.28
C ILE A 150 33.11 -0.24 6.65
N GLU A 151 33.81 -1.19 7.26
CA GLU A 151 35.11 -1.65 6.77
C GLU A 151 34.99 -2.29 5.38
N GLY A 152 35.80 -1.80 4.43
CA GLY A 152 35.84 -2.28 3.05
C GLY A 152 34.74 -1.74 2.13
N ARG A 153 33.88 -0.84 2.61
CA ARG A 153 32.86 -0.18 1.78
C ARG A 153 33.49 1.00 0.99
N PRO A 154 32.98 1.30 -0.21
CA PRO A 154 33.39 2.49 -0.95
C PRO A 154 32.90 3.77 -0.27
N ASP A 155 33.62 4.88 -0.44
CA ASP A 155 33.33 6.16 0.22
C ASP A 155 31.90 6.67 -0.02
N LEU A 156 31.34 6.39 -1.20
CA LEU A 156 29.95 6.76 -1.52
C LEU A 156 28.95 6.04 -0.62
N GLU A 157 29.10 4.73 -0.42
CA GLU A 157 28.23 3.93 0.47
C GLU A 157 28.42 4.31 1.94
N ILE A 158 29.66 4.66 2.33
CA ILE A 158 29.94 5.20 3.66
C ILE A 158 29.19 6.52 3.85
N ARG A 159 29.27 7.45 2.88
CA ARG A 159 28.53 8.72 2.92
C ARG A 159 27.01 8.50 3.04
N GLU A 160 26.43 7.60 2.24
CA GLU A 160 25.01 7.26 2.34
C GLU A 160 24.62 6.70 3.72
N THR A 161 25.48 5.84 4.29
CA THR A 161 25.30 5.31 5.64
C THR A 161 25.33 6.41 6.70
N LEU A 162 26.26 7.37 6.58
CA LEU A 162 26.35 8.50 7.50
C LEU A 162 25.13 9.42 7.39
N GLU A 163 24.60 9.63 6.18
CA GLU A 163 23.34 10.36 6.01
C GLU A 163 22.17 9.64 6.68
N TYR A 164 22.10 8.32 6.52
CA TYR A 164 21.09 7.50 7.18
C TYR A 164 21.18 7.63 8.70
N LEU A 165 22.39 7.56 9.28
CA LEU A 165 22.62 7.76 10.70
C LEU A 165 22.30 9.18 11.15
N ARG A 166 22.63 10.21 10.36
CA ARG A 166 22.34 11.62 10.69
C ARG A 166 20.84 11.87 10.84
N LYS A 167 20.01 11.27 9.97
CA LYS A 167 18.54 11.32 10.10
C LYS A 167 18.01 10.68 11.39
N LYS A 168 18.80 9.80 12.01
CA LYS A 168 18.49 9.07 13.24
C LYS A 168 19.15 9.67 14.49
N ALA A 169 20.03 10.66 14.34
CA ALA A 169 20.69 11.33 15.44
C ALA A 169 19.72 12.23 16.23
N ARG A 170 20.05 12.51 17.49
CA ARG A 170 19.35 13.49 18.34
C ARG A 170 19.34 14.87 17.67
N ILE A 171 20.49 15.29 17.13
CA ILE A 171 20.68 16.54 16.39
C ILE A 171 20.85 16.19 14.90
N ARG A 172 19.83 16.49 14.08
CA ARG A 172 19.82 16.15 12.65
C ARG A 172 20.56 17.17 11.79
N ASP A 173 20.39 18.45 12.13
CA ASP A 173 20.77 19.57 11.29
C ASP A 173 22.19 20.04 11.61
N TYR A 174 23.09 19.08 11.80
CA TYR A 174 24.51 19.41 11.84
C TYR A 174 24.91 19.94 10.45
N PRO A 175 25.42 21.19 10.34
CA PRO A 175 25.58 21.86 9.05
C PRO A 175 26.43 21.02 8.10
N ARG A 176 25.93 20.82 6.88
CA ARG A 176 26.69 20.16 5.80
C ARG A 176 27.60 21.17 5.13
N THR A 177 28.79 20.69 4.78
CA THR A 177 29.68 21.34 3.82
C THR A 177 29.27 21.07 2.36
N GLU A 178 28.56 19.98 2.05
CA GLU A 178 28.17 19.65 0.66
C GLU A 178 26.68 19.33 0.46
N LYS A 179 26.04 19.97 -0.53
CA LYS A 179 24.69 19.66 -1.02
C LYS A 179 24.75 18.46 -1.96
N ILE A 180 24.14 17.33 -1.59
CA ILE A 180 24.04 16.16 -2.48
C ILE A 180 22.87 16.35 -3.46
N PRO A 181 23.05 16.11 -4.77
CA PRO A 181 21.99 16.22 -5.75
C PRO A 181 20.85 15.21 -5.48
N ILE A 182 19.62 15.72 -5.58
CA ILE A 182 18.40 14.96 -5.32
C ILE A 182 18.03 14.18 -6.59
N TYR A 183 18.49 12.93 -6.70
CA TYR A 183 18.04 12.03 -7.77
C TYR A 183 16.54 11.68 -7.64
N ARG A 184 15.84 11.63 -8.77
CA ARG A 184 14.42 11.23 -8.95
C ARG A 184 14.37 9.81 -9.53
N ASP A 185 13.55 8.93 -8.97
CA ASP A 185 13.38 7.56 -9.49
C ASP A 185 12.06 7.47 -10.27
N ILE A 186 12.11 6.84 -11.45
CA ILE A 186 10.96 6.58 -12.32
C ILE A 186 10.79 5.06 -12.41
N SER A 187 9.58 4.53 -12.34
CA SER A 187 9.34 3.10 -12.56
C SER A 187 8.30 2.84 -13.64
N ILE A 188 8.48 1.72 -14.35
CA ILE A 188 7.58 1.25 -15.41
C ILE A 188 7.23 -0.20 -15.09
N GLY A 189 5.95 -0.56 -15.17
CA GLY A 189 5.48 -1.92 -14.93
C GLY A 189 4.44 -2.40 -15.93
N LEU A 190 4.42 -3.71 -16.13
CA LEU A 190 3.46 -4.47 -16.93
C LEU A 190 2.54 -5.26 -16.01
N TYR A 191 1.24 -5.16 -16.24
CA TYR A 191 0.22 -5.72 -15.36
C TYR A 191 -0.75 -6.61 -16.11
N LEU A 192 -1.07 -7.75 -15.49
CA LEU A 192 -2.17 -8.62 -15.86
C LEU A 192 -3.24 -8.53 -14.77
N GLY A 193 -4.49 -8.28 -15.17
CA GLY A 193 -5.61 -8.17 -14.25
C GLY A 193 -6.83 -8.94 -14.71
N TYR A 194 -7.67 -9.29 -13.74
CA TYR A 194 -9.03 -9.69 -14.01
C TYR A 194 -9.99 -8.73 -13.30
N SER A 195 -11.14 -8.50 -13.90
CA SER A 195 -12.17 -7.64 -13.34
C SER A 195 -13.51 -8.34 -13.32
N THR A 196 -14.29 -8.03 -12.29
CA THR A 196 -15.69 -8.45 -12.18
C THR A 196 -16.56 -7.21 -12.08
N MET A 197 -17.63 -7.19 -12.86
CA MET A 197 -18.66 -6.15 -12.82
C MET A 197 -19.97 -6.80 -12.38
N ASP A 198 -20.70 -6.14 -11.47
CA ASP A 198 -22.02 -6.59 -11.02
C ASP A 198 -22.94 -6.78 -12.24
N SER A 199 -23.51 -7.98 -12.40
CA SER A 199 -24.32 -8.36 -13.56
C SER A 199 -25.54 -7.46 -13.77
N ARG A 200 -26.11 -6.87 -12.70
CA ARG A 200 -27.24 -5.95 -12.80
C ARG A 200 -26.82 -4.58 -13.34
N LEU A 201 -25.62 -4.13 -12.99
CA LEU A 201 -25.06 -2.89 -13.53
C LEU A 201 -24.53 -3.11 -14.94
N TYR A 202 -23.97 -4.28 -15.23
CA TYR A 202 -23.62 -4.68 -16.58
C TYR A 202 -24.87 -4.68 -17.47
N LYS A 203 -25.96 -5.31 -17.02
CA LYS A 203 -27.26 -5.27 -17.72
C LYS A 203 -27.81 -3.86 -17.85
N ARG A 204 -27.82 -3.05 -16.80
CA ARG A 204 -28.31 -1.65 -16.88
C ARG A 204 -27.44 -0.76 -17.77
N TRP A 205 -26.13 -1.02 -17.81
CA TRP A 205 -25.20 -0.38 -18.72
C TRP A 205 -25.50 -0.86 -20.15
N TYR A 206 -25.62 -2.16 -20.38
CA TYR A 206 -26.01 -2.77 -21.65
C TYR A 206 -27.36 -2.22 -22.16
N ASP A 207 -28.41 -2.20 -21.34
CA ASP A 207 -29.74 -1.68 -21.65
C ASP A 207 -29.73 -0.17 -21.96
N MET A 208 -28.81 0.61 -21.37
CA MET A 208 -28.63 2.04 -21.71
C MET A 208 -28.01 2.23 -23.10
N TRP A 209 -27.32 1.22 -23.63
CA TRP A 209 -26.55 1.31 -24.88
C TRP A 209 -27.06 0.40 -26.00
N TRP A 210 -27.94 -0.56 -25.68
CA TRP A 210 -28.43 -1.60 -26.59
C TRP A 210 -29.87 -1.99 -26.22
N GLN A 211 -30.81 -1.81 -27.16
CA GLN A 211 -32.21 -2.15 -26.93
C GLN A 211 -32.44 -3.66 -27.07
N GLY A 212 -32.46 -4.40 -25.97
CA GLY A 212 -33.21 -5.66 -25.87
C GLY A 212 -32.43 -6.98 -25.96
N GLY A 213 -31.43 -7.21 -25.10
CA GLY A 213 -30.83 -8.54 -24.94
C GLY A 213 -30.41 -8.86 -23.50
N ASP A 214 -30.58 -10.11 -23.06
CA ASP A 214 -30.08 -10.58 -21.78
C ASP A 214 -28.57 -10.85 -21.87
N ALA A 215 -27.76 -9.88 -21.43
CA ALA A 215 -26.31 -10.01 -21.40
C ALA A 215 -25.82 -10.51 -20.04
N TRP A 216 -24.96 -11.54 -20.04
CA TRP A 216 -24.29 -12.07 -18.85
C TRP A 216 -22.82 -11.62 -18.88
N ALA A 217 -22.29 -11.19 -17.74
CA ALA A 217 -20.93 -10.67 -17.65
C ALA A 217 -19.90 -11.80 -17.59
N GLU A 218 -19.05 -11.92 -18.61
CA GLU A 218 -17.87 -12.80 -18.57
C GLU A 218 -16.64 -12.08 -18.01
N VAL A 219 -15.73 -12.90 -17.47
CA VAL A 219 -14.42 -12.49 -16.96
C VAL A 219 -13.62 -11.83 -18.08
N SER A 220 -13.33 -10.54 -17.94
CA SER A 220 -12.45 -9.86 -18.89
C SER A 220 -11.00 -9.88 -18.41
N TYR A 221 -10.08 -10.11 -19.33
CA TYR A 221 -8.64 -9.96 -19.11
C TYR A 221 -8.20 -8.51 -19.38
N LEU A 222 -7.40 -7.97 -18.47
CA LEU A 222 -6.82 -6.64 -18.55
C LEU A 222 -5.31 -6.75 -18.79
N LEU A 223 -4.84 -6.14 -19.87
CA LEU A 223 -3.43 -5.85 -20.12
C LEU A 223 -3.22 -4.34 -19.95
N GLY A 224 -2.18 -3.96 -19.22
CA GLY A 224 -1.88 -2.53 -19.05
C GLY A 224 -0.43 -2.22 -18.71
N LEU A 225 -0.08 -0.98 -19.03
CA LEU A 225 1.18 -0.34 -18.71
C LEU A 225 0.93 0.68 -17.60
N GLN A 226 1.71 0.61 -16.53
CA GLN A 226 1.66 1.62 -15.46
C GLN A 226 3.04 2.25 -15.30
N VAL A 227 3.05 3.58 -15.28
CA VAL A 227 4.24 4.41 -15.05
C VAL A 227 4.06 5.08 -13.69
N GLN A 228 5.00 4.86 -12.77
CA GLN A 228 4.93 5.45 -11.44
C GLN A 228 6.11 6.40 -11.20
N TYR A 229 5.79 7.54 -10.59
CA TYR A 229 6.74 8.56 -10.16
C TYR A 229 6.79 8.59 -8.63
N PHE A 230 7.98 8.33 -8.06
CA PHE A 230 8.19 8.35 -6.62
C PHE A 230 9.02 9.54 -6.17
N PHE A 231 8.53 10.25 -5.15
CA PHE A 231 9.32 11.28 -4.49
C PHE A 231 10.22 10.66 -3.44
N LYS A 232 11.55 10.81 -3.59
CA LYS A 232 12.61 10.19 -2.75
C LYS A 232 12.41 10.38 -1.23
N ASN A 233 11.74 11.45 -0.81
CA ASN A 233 11.54 11.81 0.61
C ASN A 233 10.09 11.72 1.10
N ARG A 234 9.14 11.17 0.32
CA ARG A 234 7.76 11.02 0.76
C ARG A 234 7.31 9.57 0.65
N ASN A 235 6.48 9.14 1.60
CA ASN A 235 5.79 7.83 1.58
C ASN A 235 4.69 7.78 0.50
N SER A 236 4.79 8.63 -0.51
CA SER A 236 3.79 8.83 -1.54
C SER A 236 4.42 9.03 -2.90
N GLY A 237 3.72 8.55 -3.91
CA GLY A 237 4.04 8.74 -5.32
C GLY A 237 2.78 9.02 -6.13
N PHE A 238 2.98 9.53 -7.33
CA PHE A 238 1.93 9.61 -8.34
C PHE A 238 2.12 8.46 -9.32
N SER A 239 1.08 7.68 -9.55
CA SER A 239 1.06 6.69 -10.62
C SER A 239 0.10 7.13 -11.72
N PHE A 240 0.55 6.96 -12.96
CA PHE A 240 -0.25 7.08 -14.16
C PHE A 240 -0.41 5.69 -14.75
N ASP A 241 -1.64 5.24 -14.85
CA ASP A 241 -1.93 3.92 -15.39
C ASP A 241 -2.71 4.03 -16.68
N LEU A 242 -2.29 3.26 -17.69
CA LEU A 242 -2.98 3.08 -18.96
C LEU A 242 -3.32 1.59 -19.12
N PHE A 243 -4.62 1.27 -19.12
CA PHE A 243 -5.11 -0.09 -19.37
C PHE A 243 -5.91 -0.15 -20.64
N SER A 244 -5.80 -1.26 -21.37
CA SER A 244 -6.76 -1.68 -22.38
C SER A 244 -7.47 -2.93 -21.90
N GLN A 245 -8.80 -2.88 -21.84
CA GLN A 245 -9.64 -4.05 -21.64
C GLN A 245 -10.22 -4.45 -22.98
N THR A 246 -10.07 -5.74 -23.32
CA THR A 246 -10.82 -6.33 -24.42
C THR A 246 -12.14 -6.82 -23.84
N LEU A 247 -13.24 -6.21 -24.26
CA LEU A 247 -14.58 -6.70 -23.95
C LEU A 247 -14.97 -7.65 -25.09
N LYS A 248 -15.00 -8.94 -24.80
CA LYS A 248 -15.66 -9.93 -25.67
C LYS A 248 -17.11 -10.01 -25.26
N GLU A 249 -18.01 -9.68 -26.18
CA GLU A 249 -19.43 -9.93 -26.01
C GLU A 249 -19.79 -11.31 -26.57
N HIS A 250 -20.50 -12.11 -25.79
CA HIS A 250 -21.13 -13.35 -26.22
C HIS A 250 -22.64 -13.17 -26.08
N GLY A 251 -23.26 -12.62 -27.12
CA GLY A 251 -24.71 -12.41 -27.18
C GLY A 251 -25.41 -13.52 -27.96
N PHE A 252 -26.45 -14.11 -27.37
CA PHE A 252 -27.45 -14.87 -28.12
C PHE A 252 -28.57 -13.89 -28.52
N PHE A 253 -28.66 -13.58 -29.81
CA PHE A 253 -29.77 -12.76 -30.33
C PHE A 253 -31.01 -13.64 -30.52
N TYR A 254 -32.00 -13.50 -29.63
CA TYR A 254 -33.33 -14.08 -29.79
C TYR A 254 -34.20 -13.14 -30.63
N SER A 255 -33.97 -13.04 -31.94
CA SER A 255 -34.85 -12.23 -32.80
C SER A 255 -35.46 -12.96 -34.00
N ARG A 256 -35.14 -14.25 -34.22
CA ARG A 256 -35.89 -15.22 -35.04
C ARG A 256 -35.31 -16.63 -34.84
N PRO A 257 -36.11 -17.71 -34.81
CA PRO A 257 -35.63 -19.07 -34.55
C PRO A 257 -34.70 -19.67 -35.62
N GLU A 258 -34.46 -18.98 -36.74
CA GLU A 258 -33.84 -19.60 -37.93
C GLU A 258 -32.41 -19.15 -38.25
N LEU A 259 -31.82 -18.18 -37.54
CA LEU A 259 -30.43 -17.75 -37.79
C LEU A 259 -29.67 -17.43 -36.50
N TYR A 260 -29.00 -18.45 -35.95
CA TYR A 260 -27.98 -18.27 -34.91
C TYR A 260 -26.67 -17.84 -35.57
N SER A 261 -26.48 -16.54 -35.82
CA SER A 261 -25.15 -16.02 -36.19
C SER A 261 -24.40 -15.59 -34.94
N TRP A 262 -23.27 -16.25 -34.67
CA TRP A 262 -22.28 -15.77 -33.70
C TRP A 262 -21.71 -14.43 -34.20
N ARG A 263 -21.88 -13.36 -33.42
CA ARG A 263 -21.13 -12.10 -33.62
C ARG A 263 -20.21 -11.89 -32.43
N GLU A 264 -18.91 -11.87 -32.69
CA GLU A 264 -17.93 -11.36 -31.75
C GLU A 264 -17.78 -9.85 -31.96
N ASP A 265 -18.48 -9.05 -31.17
CA ASP A 265 -18.21 -7.62 -31.10
C ASP A 265 -17.07 -7.41 -30.09
N VAL A 266 -15.95 -6.86 -30.58
CA VAL A 266 -14.77 -6.57 -29.75
C VAL A 266 -14.76 -5.08 -29.41
N GLY A 267 -15.05 -4.75 -28.16
CA GLY A 267 -14.93 -3.39 -27.63
C GLY A 267 -13.60 -3.16 -26.92
N PHE A 268 -13.04 -1.96 -27.03
CA PHE A 268 -11.86 -1.55 -26.27
C PHE A 268 -12.25 -0.52 -25.21
N ALA A 269 -11.95 -0.80 -23.95
CA ALA A 269 -12.05 0.19 -22.88
C ALA A 269 -10.65 0.62 -22.43
N TYR A 270 -10.39 1.93 -22.50
CA TYR A 270 -9.18 2.57 -22.03
C TYR A 270 -9.44 3.21 -20.66
N PHE A 271 -8.64 2.83 -19.67
CA PHE A 271 -8.68 3.42 -18.34
C PHE A 271 -7.43 4.26 -18.14
N PHE A 272 -7.62 5.55 -17.87
CA PHE A 272 -6.56 6.45 -17.40
C PHE A 272 -6.77 6.67 -15.91
N SER A 273 -5.79 6.35 -15.08
CA SER A 273 -5.90 6.67 -13.66
C SER A 273 -4.71 7.43 -13.11
N PHE A 274 -5.00 8.48 -12.35
CA PHE A 274 -4.05 9.18 -11.50
C PHE A 274 -4.23 8.66 -10.09
N ASN A 275 -3.26 7.92 -9.56
CA ASN A 275 -3.33 7.45 -8.18
C ASN A 275 -2.28 8.11 -7.31
N TYR A 276 -2.66 8.34 -6.06
CA TYR A 276 -1.77 8.69 -4.98
C TYR A 276 -1.59 7.47 -4.08
N ASP A 277 -0.39 6.90 -4.11
CA ASP A 277 -0.09 5.64 -3.43
C ASP A 277 0.59 5.90 -2.09
N PHE A 278 -0.12 5.69 -0.99
CA PHE A 278 0.41 5.76 0.37
C PHE A 278 1.09 4.46 0.76
N ARG A 279 2.41 4.48 0.93
CA ARG A 279 3.19 3.31 1.39
C ARG A 279 3.31 3.29 2.91
N PHE A 280 2.95 2.17 3.53
CA PHE A 280 3.03 2.02 4.98
C PHE A 280 4.48 1.82 5.48
N PHE A 281 5.34 1.24 4.64
CA PHE A 281 6.74 0.98 4.96
C PHE A 281 7.66 1.49 3.83
N PRO A 282 8.21 2.71 3.92
CA PRO A 282 9.04 3.27 2.86
C PRO A 282 10.46 2.69 2.78
N ASN A 283 10.80 1.72 3.64
CA ASN A 283 12.18 1.24 3.72
C ASN A 283 12.49 0.34 2.52
N ARG A 284 13.28 0.84 1.57
CA ARG A 284 13.62 0.16 0.29
C ARG A 284 14.29 -1.20 0.45
N GLU A 285 14.85 -1.48 1.63
CA GLU A 285 15.48 -2.76 1.96
C GLU A 285 14.46 -3.86 2.24
N LYS A 286 13.22 -3.51 2.59
CA LYS A 286 12.20 -4.53 2.84
C LYS A 286 11.66 -5.05 1.53
N ASN A 287 11.64 -6.37 1.40
CA ASN A 287 11.05 -7.03 0.24
C ASN A 287 9.53 -6.87 0.17
N PHE A 288 8.85 -6.20 1.12
CA PHE A 288 7.40 -6.20 1.22
C PHE A 288 6.86 -4.82 1.59
N ASN A 289 6.10 -4.21 0.67
CA ASN A 289 5.62 -2.83 0.75
C ASN A 289 4.11 -2.76 0.43
N PRO A 290 3.23 -2.95 1.43
CA PRO A 290 1.81 -2.67 1.29
C PRO A 290 1.57 -1.18 1.03
N TYR A 291 0.56 -0.89 0.20
CA TYR A 291 0.15 0.47 -0.13
C TYR A 291 -1.37 0.61 -0.21
N LEU A 292 -1.83 1.83 0.03
CA LEU A 292 -3.21 2.25 -0.18
C LEU A 292 -3.23 3.27 -1.30
N SER A 293 -4.12 3.09 -2.26
CA SER A 293 -4.19 3.86 -3.48
C SER A 293 -5.50 4.64 -3.51
N LEU A 294 -5.43 5.94 -3.71
CA LEU A 294 -6.61 6.78 -3.97
C LEU A 294 -6.39 7.48 -5.29
N GLY A 295 -7.34 7.33 -6.22
CA GLY A 295 -7.18 7.91 -7.54
C GLY A 295 -8.47 8.31 -8.20
N TYR A 296 -8.32 8.93 -9.37
CA TYR A 296 -9.41 9.24 -10.28
C TYR A 296 -9.27 8.39 -11.53
N VAL A 297 -10.38 7.91 -12.07
CA VAL A 297 -10.39 7.11 -13.31
C VAL A 297 -11.12 7.87 -14.41
N PHE A 298 -10.47 8.05 -15.54
CA PHE A 298 -11.12 8.45 -16.78
C PHE A 298 -11.30 7.21 -17.65
N LEU A 299 -12.54 6.96 -18.03
CA LEU A 299 -12.92 5.83 -18.85
C LEU A 299 -13.22 6.35 -20.26
N LYS A 300 -12.48 5.84 -21.24
CA LYS A 300 -12.76 6.04 -22.67
C LYS A 300 -13.10 4.68 -23.27
N ILE A 301 -14.19 4.61 -24.03
CA ILE A 301 -14.65 3.36 -24.65
C ILE A 301 -14.68 3.60 -26.15
N GLU A 302 -14.03 2.71 -26.91
CA GLU A 302 -14.07 2.69 -28.36
C GLU A 302 -14.84 1.45 -28.83
N LYS A 303 -15.89 1.66 -29.63
CA LYS A 303 -16.60 0.60 -30.34
C LYS A 303 -15.94 0.40 -31.71
N SER A 304 -15.68 -0.84 -32.08
CA SER A 304 -15.00 -1.18 -33.35
C SER A 304 -15.94 -1.30 -34.54
N ASN A 305 -17.27 -1.38 -34.34
CA ASN A 305 -18.19 -1.91 -35.36
C ASN A 305 -19.17 -0.90 -36.00
N TYR A 306 -18.88 0.40 -36.01
CA TYR A 306 -19.62 1.39 -36.79
C TYR A 306 -18.65 2.44 -37.37
N GLU A 307 -18.92 2.93 -38.58
CA GLU A 307 -18.12 3.94 -39.29
C GLU A 307 -17.96 5.27 -38.53
N GLU A 308 -18.66 5.46 -37.40
CA GLU A 308 -18.46 6.57 -36.47
C GLU A 308 -17.81 6.13 -35.15
N LYS A 309 -16.59 6.62 -34.91
CA LYS A 309 -15.96 6.59 -33.58
C LYS A 309 -16.65 7.59 -32.65
N GLN A 310 -17.67 7.15 -31.91
CA GLN A 310 -18.28 8.01 -30.90
C GLN A 310 -17.45 8.02 -29.60
N LEU A 311 -16.98 9.21 -29.24
CA LEU A 311 -16.16 9.44 -28.05
C LEU A 311 -17.05 9.77 -26.84
N TYR A 312 -17.19 8.84 -25.91
CA TYR A 312 -17.96 9.07 -24.68
C TYR A 312 -17.07 9.42 -23.50
N TRP A 313 -17.20 10.65 -23.01
CA TRP A 313 -16.69 11.08 -21.71
C TRP A 313 -17.85 11.14 -20.71
N PRO A 314 -17.72 10.59 -19.49
CA PRO A 314 -18.75 10.72 -18.48
C PRO A 314 -18.93 12.20 -18.12
N LYS A 315 -20.07 12.79 -18.51
CA LYS A 315 -20.33 14.24 -18.40
C LYS A 315 -20.52 14.75 -16.97
N LYS A 316 -20.75 13.88 -15.98
CA LYS A 316 -20.93 14.27 -14.58
C LYS A 316 -20.32 13.23 -13.64
N ASN A 317 -19.32 13.67 -12.87
CA ASN A 317 -18.55 12.96 -11.84
C ASN A 317 -17.39 12.08 -12.35
N ILE A 318 -16.17 12.54 -12.05
CA ILE A 318 -14.96 11.74 -12.20
C ILE A 318 -14.96 10.69 -11.07
N PRO A 319 -15.06 9.39 -11.39
CA PRO A 319 -15.17 8.33 -10.40
C PRO A 319 -13.89 8.23 -9.55
N ILE A 320 -14.08 8.14 -8.24
CA ILE A 320 -13.01 7.86 -7.29
C ILE A 320 -12.70 6.36 -7.31
N LYS A 321 -11.42 6.02 -7.41
CA LYS A 321 -10.86 4.67 -7.31
C LYS A 321 -10.21 4.52 -5.95
N LEU A 322 -10.61 3.48 -5.24
CA LEU A 322 -10.00 3.05 -3.98
C LEU A 322 -9.21 1.78 -4.28
N GLY A 323 -7.98 1.70 -3.78
CA GLY A 323 -7.13 0.54 -3.97
C GLY A 323 -6.38 0.15 -2.72
N VAL A 324 -6.17 -1.14 -2.54
CA VAL A 324 -5.21 -1.68 -1.59
C VAL A 324 -4.31 -2.64 -2.36
N GLY A 325 -3.02 -2.57 -2.10
CA GLY A 325 -2.09 -3.41 -2.82
C GLY A 325 -0.86 -3.75 -2.02
N LEU A 326 -0.09 -4.66 -2.60
CA LEU A 326 1.13 -5.18 -2.06
C LEU A 326 2.19 -5.19 -3.14
N ARG A 327 3.32 -4.58 -2.83
CA ARG A 327 4.49 -4.60 -3.69
C ARG A 327 5.62 -5.41 -3.04
N TYR A 328 6.02 -6.49 -3.69
CA TYR A 328 7.10 -7.38 -3.25
C TYR A 328 8.37 -7.17 -4.09
N LYS A 329 9.53 -6.96 -3.48
CA LYS A 329 10.83 -6.87 -4.18
C LYS A 329 11.32 -8.28 -4.48
N ILE A 330 11.41 -8.63 -5.76
CA ILE A 330 11.94 -9.93 -6.18
C ILE A 330 13.46 -9.90 -6.14
N LYS A 331 14.06 -8.94 -6.85
CA LYS A 331 15.52 -8.77 -6.95
C LYS A 331 15.83 -7.35 -7.45
N ASP A 332 16.82 -6.69 -6.85
CA ASP A 332 17.35 -5.39 -7.30
C ASP A 332 16.26 -4.33 -7.61
N LYS A 333 15.98 -4.09 -8.89
CA LYS A 333 15.02 -3.11 -9.41
C LYS A 333 13.67 -3.72 -9.78
N PHE A 334 13.52 -5.04 -9.69
CA PHE A 334 12.31 -5.78 -10.04
C PHE A 334 11.40 -6.03 -8.83
N PHE A 335 10.11 -5.79 -9.03
CA PHE A 335 9.07 -5.96 -8.04
C PHE A 335 7.88 -6.73 -8.63
N MET A 336 7.27 -7.60 -7.85
CA MET A 336 5.92 -8.11 -8.09
C MET A 336 4.94 -7.20 -7.38
N ASN A 337 3.85 -6.82 -8.02
CA ASN A 337 2.82 -5.95 -7.44
C ASN A 337 1.47 -6.63 -7.58
N SER A 338 0.77 -6.85 -6.47
CA SER A 338 -0.62 -7.28 -6.46
C SER A 338 -1.51 -6.18 -5.91
N ALA A 339 -2.67 -5.97 -6.51
CA ALA A 339 -3.55 -4.87 -6.13
C ALA A 339 -5.02 -5.25 -6.27
N PHE A 340 -5.84 -4.81 -5.34
CA PHE A 340 -7.29 -4.83 -5.45
C PHE A 340 -7.79 -3.40 -5.54
N TYR A 341 -8.59 -3.11 -6.55
CA TYR A 341 -9.21 -1.81 -6.76
C TYR A 341 -10.73 -1.94 -6.74
N TYR A 342 -11.37 -0.93 -6.16
CA TYR A 342 -12.81 -0.76 -6.13
C TYR A 342 -13.18 0.63 -6.63
N LEU A 343 -14.16 0.67 -7.52
CA LEU A 343 -14.74 1.87 -8.12
C LEU A 343 -16.19 1.96 -7.64
N PRO A 344 -16.47 2.67 -6.53
CA PRO A 344 -17.79 2.68 -5.91
C PRO A 344 -18.91 3.15 -6.82
N ALA A 345 -18.63 4.14 -7.68
CA ALA A 345 -19.59 4.71 -8.62
C ALA A 345 -20.15 3.67 -9.60
N TYR A 346 -19.37 2.64 -9.92
CA TYR A 346 -19.76 1.57 -10.83
C TYR A 346 -19.92 0.22 -10.16
N LYS A 347 -19.75 0.15 -8.83
CA LYS A 347 -19.59 -1.10 -8.06
C LYS A 347 -18.65 -2.10 -8.76
N PHE A 348 -17.61 -1.57 -9.38
CA PHE A 348 -16.66 -2.37 -10.14
C PHE A 348 -15.48 -2.72 -9.25
N SER A 349 -15.06 -3.98 -9.29
CA SER A 349 -13.85 -4.44 -8.59
C SER A 349 -12.90 -5.12 -9.55
N SER A 350 -11.61 -4.89 -9.37
CA SER A 350 -10.57 -5.57 -10.12
C SER A 350 -9.43 -6.02 -9.20
N ALA A 351 -8.91 -7.21 -9.45
CA ALA A 351 -7.66 -7.66 -8.86
C ALA A 351 -6.59 -7.74 -9.95
N ARG A 352 -5.36 -7.36 -9.59
CA ARG A 352 -4.24 -7.27 -10.52
C ARG A 352 -3.01 -7.91 -9.92
N ILE A 353 -2.18 -8.48 -10.79
CA ILE A 353 -0.82 -8.87 -10.50
C ILE A 353 0.09 -8.39 -11.64
N GLY A 354 1.23 -7.79 -11.32
CA GLY A 354 2.13 -7.24 -12.33
C GLY A 354 3.58 -7.32 -11.90
N LEU A 355 4.46 -7.18 -12.89
CA LEU A 355 5.90 -7.03 -12.71
C LEU A 355 6.29 -5.58 -12.98
N GLU A 356 7.05 -4.99 -12.08
CA GLU A 356 7.44 -3.59 -12.11
C GLU A 356 8.96 -3.45 -12.02
N TYR A 357 9.55 -2.62 -12.90
CA TYR A 357 10.97 -2.28 -12.91
C TYR A 357 11.17 -0.80 -12.51
N VAL A 358 12.06 -0.54 -11.56
CA VAL A 358 12.38 0.81 -11.06
C VAL A 358 13.72 1.26 -11.63
N PHE A 359 13.74 2.34 -12.42
CA PHE A 359 14.96 2.92 -13.00
C PHE A 359 15.80 3.66 -11.98
#